data_AF-A0A3N5ZJF2-F1
#
_entry.id   AF-A0A3N5ZJF2-F1
#
_cell.length_a   1.000
_cell.length_b   1.000
_cell.length_c   1.000
_cell.angle_alpha   90.00
_cell.angle_beta   90.00
_cell.angle_gamma   90.00
#
_symmetry.space_group_name_H-M   'P 1'
#
loop_
_entity.id
_entity.type
_entity.pdbx_description
1 polymer ?
#
loop_
_entity_poly.entity_id
_entity_poly.type
_entity_poly.pdbx_seq_one_letter_code
_entity_poly.pdbx_strand_id
1 'polypeptide(L)'
;MSILDPHRKMSHPPLEGGVEITHLIDTYFNAYNAARLREACQVFVKLIEEDATVGVTLAGALTPAGLGSVLVPLIRAGFVDYIASTGANLYHDLHFTLGYPLYRSTAQVASGAADVELRRKGIIRIYDVLFDQKVLLETDDWLYRTLLRPEFQKTMATSELHYRVGERALEAARARNIEPPVLATCYECDVPIYAPSPGDSTVGTNV
;
A
#
# COMPACT_ATOMS: atom_id res chain seq x y z
N MET A 1 42.60 9.96 8.57
CA MET A 1 41.30 10.60 8.87
C MET A 1 40.87 10.10 10.24
N SER A 2 40.56 10.98 11.19
CA SER A 2 40.06 10.56 12.52
C SER A 2 38.72 9.85 12.34
N ILE A 3 38.55 8.69 12.97
CA ILE A 3 37.26 7.97 13.00
C ILE A 3 36.19 8.81 13.75
N LEU A 4 36.64 9.66 14.68
CA LEU A 4 35.78 10.62 15.37
C LEU A 4 35.72 11.92 14.58
N ASP A 5 34.54 12.23 14.04
CA ASP A 5 34.21 13.46 13.33
C ASP A 5 33.56 14.48 14.28
N PRO A 6 34.21 15.62 14.57
CA PRO A 6 33.65 16.67 15.43
C PRO A 6 32.31 17.24 14.94
N HIS A 7 32.02 17.20 13.64
CA HIS A 7 30.76 17.66 13.06
C HIS A 7 29.60 16.68 13.29
N ARG A 8 29.91 15.43 13.67
CA ARG A 8 28.92 14.38 13.96
C ARG A 8 28.77 14.10 15.45
N LYS A 9 29.23 15.03 16.30
CA LYS A 9 29.05 14.92 17.75
C LYS A 9 27.56 14.99 18.08
N MET A 10 27.06 13.99 18.80
CA MET A 10 25.66 14.03 19.26
C MET A 10 25.47 15.10 20.34
N SER A 11 24.39 15.86 20.23
CA SER A 11 23.88 16.76 21.26
C SER A 11 22.44 16.40 21.56
N HIS A 12 22.05 16.45 22.83
CA HIS A 12 20.72 16.02 23.28
C HIS A 12 20.05 17.19 24.03
N PRO A 13 19.53 18.21 23.33
CA PRO A 13 18.68 19.18 23.99
C PRO A 13 17.46 18.45 24.60
N PRO A 14 16.93 18.90 25.74
CA PRO A 14 15.67 18.38 26.26
C PRO A 14 14.55 18.57 25.24
N LEU A 15 13.69 17.55 25.08
CA LEU A 15 12.49 17.68 24.24
C LEU A 15 11.49 18.62 24.90
N GLU A 16 11.17 19.71 24.22
CA GLU A 16 10.16 20.67 24.63
C GLU A 16 8.77 20.26 24.10
N GLY A 17 7.70 20.72 24.77
CA GLY A 17 6.34 20.49 24.28
C GLY A 17 6.03 21.33 23.03
N GLY A 18 5.21 20.81 22.13
CA GLY A 18 4.78 21.54 20.93
C GLY A 18 5.80 21.58 19.78
N VAL A 19 6.76 20.67 19.78
CA VAL A 19 7.77 20.54 18.72
C VAL A 19 7.14 19.98 17.43
N GLU A 20 7.52 20.59 16.30
CA GLU A 20 7.18 20.11 14.95
C GLU A 20 7.76 18.71 14.68
N ILE A 21 7.02 17.88 13.95
CA ILE A 21 7.42 16.50 13.67
C ILE A 21 8.76 16.41 12.92
N THR A 22 9.03 17.36 12.03
CA THR A 22 10.30 17.44 11.28
C THR A 22 11.47 17.70 12.24
N HIS A 23 11.32 18.67 13.15
CA HIS A 23 12.34 18.95 14.16
C HIS A 23 12.55 17.76 15.11
N LEU A 24 11.49 17.05 15.46
CA LEU A 24 11.57 15.83 16.27
C LEU A 24 12.42 14.76 15.57
N ILE A 25 12.17 14.51 14.29
CA ILE A 25 12.91 13.53 13.49
C ILE A 25 14.37 13.98 13.31
N ASP A 26 14.62 15.22 12.90
CA ASP A 26 15.98 15.68 12.60
C ASP A 26 16.88 15.72 13.85
N THR A 27 16.32 16.09 15.00
CA THR A 27 17.09 16.33 16.22
C THR A 27 17.21 15.11 17.13
N TYR A 28 16.16 14.28 17.24
CA TYR A 28 16.10 13.23 18.26
C TYR A 28 16.35 11.82 17.71
N PHE A 29 16.16 11.59 16.40
CA PHE A 29 16.34 10.26 15.81
C PHE A 29 17.80 9.98 15.50
N ASN A 30 18.62 9.92 16.55
CA ASN A 30 20.07 10.03 16.46
C ASN A 30 20.81 8.73 16.09
N ALA A 31 20.28 7.57 16.48
CA ALA A 31 20.96 6.29 16.28
C ALA A 31 19.98 5.15 15.96
N TYR A 32 20.53 4.00 15.56
CA TYR A 32 19.79 2.76 15.26
C TYR A 32 18.67 2.98 14.23
N ASN A 33 17.52 2.33 14.41
CA ASN A 33 16.40 2.39 13.47
C ASN A 33 15.81 3.81 13.35
N ALA A 34 15.88 4.61 14.42
CA ALA A 34 15.42 5.99 14.37
C ALA A 34 16.28 6.81 13.38
N ALA A 35 17.61 6.70 13.45
CA ALA A 35 18.50 7.36 12.50
C ALA A 35 18.27 6.94 11.06
N ARG A 36 17.98 5.65 10.82
CA ARG A 36 17.62 5.15 9.48
C ARG A 36 16.34 5.79 8.96
N LEU A 37 15.33 5.99 9.81
CA LEU A 37 14.10 6.68 9.43
C LEU A 37 14.36 8.16 9.10
N ARG A 38 15.14 8.87 9.93
CA ARG A 38 15.53 10.26 9.64
C ARG A 38 16.26 10.37 8.31
N GLU A 39 17.25 9.50 8.08
CA GLU A 39 17.99 9.45 6.82
C GLU A 39 17.06 9.16 5.63
N ALA A 40 16.10 8.26 5.77
CA ALA A 40 15.11 7.99 4.73
C ALA A 40 14.24 9.21 4.41
N CYS A 41 13.78 9.96 5.42
CA CYS A 41 13.04 11.21 5.21
C CYS A 41 13.89 12.24 4.46
N GLN A 42 15.14 12.44 4.85
CA GLN A 42 16.05 13.40 4.23
C GLN A 42 16.39 13.01 2.77
N VAL A 43 16.61 11.72 2.52
CA VAL A 43 16.81 11.20 1.16
C VAL A 43 15.56 11.42 0.31
N PHE A 44 14.37 11.14 0.85
CA PHE A 44 13.13 11.33 0.11
C PHE A 44 12.89 12.80 -0.27
N VAL A 45 13.11 13.74 0.66
CA VAL A 45 13.04 15.18 0.37
C VAL A 45 14.05 15.55 -0.72
N LYS A 46 15.28 15.07 -0.61
CA LYS A 46 16.32 15.32 -1.62
C LYS A 46 15.93 14.81 -3.02
N LEU A 47 15.33 13.61 -3.11
CA LEU A 47 14.86 13.07 -4.38
C LEU A 47 13.81 13.98 -5.04
N ILE A 48 12.90 14.55 -4.24
CA ILE A 48 11.89 15.49 -4.72
C ILE A 48 12.55 16.81 -5.16
N GLU A 49 13.47 17.36 -4.37
CA GLU A 49 14.16 18.62 -4.68
C GLU A 49 15.06 18.53 -5.93
N GLU A 50 15.64 17.36 -6.19
CA GLU A 50 16.50 17.08 -7.35
C GLU A 50 15.72 16.62 -8.59
N ASP A 51 14.38 16.63 -8.58
CA ASP A 51 13.51 16.19 -9.69
C ASP A 51 13.84 14.76 -10.15
N ALA A 52 14.14 13.88 -9.20
CA ALA A 52 14.49 12.49 -9.47
C ALA A 52 13.24 11.63 -9.70
N THR A 53 13.37 10.59 -10.52
CA THR A 53 12.30 9.59 -10.68
C THR A 53 12.16 8.73 -9.43
N VAL A 54 10.99 8.78 -8.79
CA VAL A 54 10.62 8.06 -7.58
C VAL A 54 9.79 6.82 -7.90
N GLY A 55 10.42 5.65 -7.74
CA GLY A 55 9.75 4.35 -7.77
C GLY A 55 9.41 3.83 -6.37
N VAL A 56 8.18 3.36 -6.17
CA VAL A 56 7.76 2.72 -4.91
C VAL A 56 7.64 1.21 -5.10
N THR A 57 8.29 0.44 -4.23
CA THR A 57 8.17 -1.03 -4.22
C THR A 57 7.38 -1.50 -3.00
N LEU A 58 6.37 -2.34 -3.23
CA LEU A 58 5.46 -2.82 -2.19
C LEU A 58 5.53 -4.35 -2.11
N ALA A 59 5.89 -4.85 -0.94
CA ALA A 59 5.94 -6.28 -0.62
C ALA A 59 4.97 -6.62 0.52
N GLY A 60 4.62 -7.91 0.65
CA GLY A 60 3.67 -8.34 1.68
C GLY A 60 2.25 -7.82 1.45
N ALA A 61 1.50 -7.66 2.53
CA ALA A 61 0.08 -7.26 2.52
C ALA A 61 -0.11 -5.88 3.18
N LEU A 62 0.32 -4.83 2.48
CA LEU A 62 0.35 -3.46 2.98
C LEU A 62 -0.94 -2.68 2.70
N THR A 63 -1.56 -2.90 1.54
CA THR A 63 -2.85 -2.28 1.23
C THR A 63 -3.96 -2.69 2.19
N PRO A 64 -4.17 -3.98 2.59
CA PRO A 64 -5.18 -4.32 3.59
C PRO A 64 -4.84 -3.77 4.99
N ALA A 65 -3.58 -3.45 5.26
CA ALA A 65 -3.16 -2.77 6.48
C ALA A 65 -3.41 -1.25 6.45
N GLY A 66 -3.96 -0.71 5.35
CA GLY A 66 -4.34 0.70 5.22
C GLY A 66 -3.23 1.60 4.67
N LEU A 67 -2.16 1.06 4.08
CA LEU A 67 -1.06 1.86 3.53
C LEU A 67 -1.53 2.83 2.41
N GLY A 68 -2.67 2.56 1.78
CA GLY A 68 -3.28 3.49 0.83
C GLY A 68 -3.50 4.89 1.38
N SER A 69 -3.74 5.04 2.70
CA SER A 69 -3.85 6.34 3.36
C SER A 69 -2.59 7.21 3.29
N VAL A 70 -1.43 6.58 3.08
CA VAL A 70 -0.13 7.26 2.91
C VAL A 70 0.20 7.41 1.43
N LEU A 71 -0.02 6.36 0.62
CA LEU A 71 0.36 6.36 -0.79
C LEU A 71 -0.53 7.27 -1.64
N VAL A 72 -1.84 7.28 -1.43
CA VAL A 72 -2.79 8.06 -2.26
C VAL A 72 -2.45 9.55 -2.25
N PRO A 73 -2.20 10.21 -1.09
CA PRO A 73 -1.75 11.60 -1.07
C PRO A 73 -0.43 11.82 -1.81
N LEU A 74 0.54 10.91 -1.69
CA LEU A 74 1.85 11.04 -2.36
C LEU A 74 1.72 10.90 -3.89
N ILE A 75 0.90 9.97 -4.35
CA ILE A 75 0.58 9.78 -5.78
C ILE A 75 -0.10 11.04 -6.32
N ARG A 76 -1.13 11.55 -5.63
CA ARG A 76 -1.87 12.76 -6.05
C ARG A 76 -0.99 14.02 -6.04
N ALA A 77 0.01 14.07 -5.16
CA ALA A 77 0.98 15.16 -5.11
C ALA A 77 2.06 15.07 -6.22
N GLY A 78 2.07 13.99 -7.01
CA GLY A 78 3.09 13.78 -8.05
C GLY A 78 4.45 13.34 -7.50
N PHE A 79 4.50 12.79 -6.27
CA PHE A 79 5.75 12.34 -5.65
C PHE A 79 6.07 10.86 -5.93
N VAL A 80 5.27 10.18 -6.75
CA VAL A 80 5.44 8.77 -7.11
C VAL A 80 5.24 8.63 -8.62
N ASP A 81 6.31 8.23 -9.32
CA ASP A 81 6.30 8.10 -10.78
C ASP A 81 5.88 6.70 -11.24
N TYR A 82 6.18 5.66 -10.45
CA TYR A 82 5.73 4.30 -10.73
C TYR A 82 5.70 3.45 -9.47
N ILE A 83 4.92 2.38 -9.51
CA ILE A 83 4.84 1.39 -8.42
C ILE A 83 5.16 -0.01 -8.95
N ALA A 84 5.97 -0.75 -8.21
CA ALA A 84 6.10 -2.20 -8.37
C ALA A 84 5.51 -2.89 -7.13
N SER A 85 4.53 -3.76 -7.32
CA SER A 85 3.78 -4.38 -6.22
C SER A 85 3.56 -5.87 -6.43
N THR A 86 3.08 -6.56 -5.40
CA THR A 86 2.50 -7.90 -5.52
C THR A 86 1.06 -7.81 -6.04
N GLY A 87 0.59 -8.85 -6.74
CA GLY A 87 -0.83 -8.93 -7.13
C GLY A 87 -1.76 -8.89 -5.92
N ALA A 88 -1.33 -9.47 -4.79
CA ALA A 88 -2.08 -9.45 -3.54
C ALA A 88 -2.37 -8.04 -3.01
N ASN A 89 -1.41 -7.10 -3.07
CA ASN A 89 -1.69 -5.73 -2.64
C ASN A 89 -2.76 -5.08 -3.53
N LEU A 90 -2.68 -5.28 -4.84
CA LEU A 90 -3.63 -4.68 -5.79
C LEU A 90 -5.01 -5.32 -5.68
N TYR A 91 -5.08 -6.63 -5.48
CA TYR A 91 -6.31 -7.35 -5.17
C TYR A 91 -6.92 -6.87 -3.85
N HIS A 92 -6.12 -6.77 -2.79
CA HIS A 92 -6.65 -6.40 -1.49
C HIS A 92 -7.11 -4.94 -1.41
N ASP A 93 -6.53 -4.06 -2.23
CA ASP A 93 -6.97 -2.67 -2.40
C ASP A 93 -8.39 -2.57 -3.01
N LEU A 94 -8.82 -3.57 -3.80
CA LEU A 94 -10.17 -3.63 -4.35
C LEU A 94 -11.25 -3.80 -3.27
N HIS A 95 -10.95 -4.39 -2.11
CA HIS A 95 -11.93 -4.47 -1.03
C HIS A 95 -12.37 -3.08 -0.58
N PHE A 96 -11.42 -2.15 -0.42
CA PHE A 96 -11.73 -0.76 -0.10
C PHE A 96 -12.45 -0.06 -1.26
N THR A 97 -12.07 -0.36 -2.50
CA THR A 97 -12.70 0.20 -3.71
C THR A 97 -14.18 -0.15 -3.77
N LEU A 98 -14.53 -1.38 -3.37
CA LEU A 98 -15.88 -1.90 -3.38
C LEU A 98 -16.67 -1.57 -2.10
N GLY A 99 -16.03 -0.91 -1.13
CA GLY A 99 -16.66 -0.48 0.13
C GLY A 99 -16.76 -1.59 1.17
N TYR A 100 -15.98 -2.66 1.03
CA TYR A 100 -15.98 -3.74 2.00
C TYR A 100 -15.13 -3.41 3.23
N PRO A 101 -15.62 -3.73 4.44
CA PRO A 101 -14.92 -3.43 5.67
C PRO A 101 -13.84 -4.47 5.97
N LEU A 102 -12.68 -3.98 6.39
CA LEU A 102 -11.60 -4.76 6.99
C LEU A 102 -11.44 -4.32 8.45
N TYR A 103 -11.09 -5.25 9.34
CA TYR A 103 -11.05 -5.02 10.78
C TYR A 103 -9.67 -5.34 11.34
N ARG A 104 -9.20 -4.56 12.32
CA ARG A 104 -8.01 -4.88 13.09
C ARG A 104 -8.31 -5.99 14.10
N SER A 105 -7.42 -6.97 14.23
CA SER A 105 -7.52 -8.05 15.21
C SER A 105 -6.92 -7.65 16.56
N THR A 106 -7.12 -8.51 17.56
CA THR A 106 -6.36 -8.47 18.82
C THR A 106 -5.05 -9.24 18.67
N ALA A 107 -4.09 -9.01 19.58
CA ALA A 107 -2.83 -9.75 19.62
C ALA A 107 -3.04 -11.27 19.74
N GLN A 108 -4.06 -11.68 20.50
CA GLN A 108 -4.41 -13.10 20.64
C GLN A 108 -4.83 -13.72 19.31
N VAL A 109 -5.62 -13.02 18.50
CA VAL A 109 -6.01 -13.48 17.17
C VAL A 109 -4.80 -13.49 16.21
N ALA A 110 -3.97 -12.45 16.24
CA ALA A 110 -2.79 -12.34 15.39
C ALA A 110 -1.78 -13.48 15.60
N SER A 111 -1.69 -14.02 16.83
CA SER A 111 -0.86 -15.17 17.17
C SER A 111 -1.22 -16.46 16.40
N GLY A 112 -2.42 -16.54 15.81
CA GLY A 112 -2.96 -17.72 15.13
C GLY A 112 -3.68 -18.71 16.05
N ALA A 113 -3.72 -18.45 17.36
CA ALA A 113 -4.44 -19.30 18.32
C ALA A 113 -5.93 -19.47 18.01
N ALA A 114 -6.54 -18.52 17.28
CA ALA A 114 -7.95 -18.52 16.91
C ALA A 114 -8.23 -19.06 15.50
N ASP A 115 -7.24 -19.51 14.72
CA ASP A 115 -7.40 -19.80 13.28
C ASP A 115 -8.46 -20.89 13.00
N VAL A 116 -8.59 -21.89 13.88
CA VAL A 116 -9.64 -22.93 13.75
C VAL A 116 -11.04 -22.34 13.94
N GLU A 117 -11.20 -21.41 14.88
CA GLU A 117 -12.47 -20.73 15.13
C GLU A 117 -12.81 -19.76 13.99
N LEU A 118 -11.84 -18.97 13.54
CA LEU A 118 -11.97 -18.08 12.39
C LEU A 118 -12.42 -18.86 11.16
N ARG A 119 -11.77 -20.00 10.87
CA ARG A 119 -12.16 -20.88 9.75
C ARG A 119 -13.60 -21.38 9.89
N ARG A 120 -14.03 -21.80 11.08
CA ARG A 120 -15.42 -22.26 11.31
C ARG A 120 -16.43 -21.14 11.12
N LYS A 121 -16.06 -19.91 11.42
CA LYS A 121 -16.90 -18.71 11.25
C LYS A 121 -16.82 -18.11 9.84
N GLY A 122 -16.00 -18.65 8.95
CA GLY A 122 -15.79 -18.07 7.62
C GLY A 122 -15.10 -16.71 7.67
N ILE A 123 -14.20 -16.49 8.63
CA ILE A 123 -13.42 -15.25 8.75
C ILE A 123 -12.02 -15.50 8.19
N ILE A 124 -11.61 -14.65 7.26
CA ILE A 124 -10.27 -14.63 6.68
C ILE A 124 -9.37 -13.70 7.51
N ARG A 125 -8.12 -14.11 7.70
CA ARG A 125 -7.10 -13.35 8.43
C ARG A 125 -5.87 -13.12 7.57
N ILE A 126 -5.37 -11.90 7.55
CA ILE A 126 -4.05 -11.52 7.07
C ILE A 126 -3.30 -10.95 8.28
N TYR A 127 -2.56 -11.81 8.97
CA TYR A 127 -1.91 -11.49 10.24
C TYR A 127 -2.87 -10.85 11.28
N ASP A 128 -2.88 -9.54 11.44
CA ASP A 128 -3.73 -8.78 12.35
C ASP A 128 -4.88 -8.02 11.66
N VAL A 129 -5.17 -8.36 10.40
CA VAL A 129 -6.31 -7.87 9.62
C VAL A 129 -7.32 -8.99 9.41
N LEU A 130 -8.61 -8.70 9.61
CA LEU A 130 -9.72 -9.65 9.52
C LEU A 130 -10.79 -9.15 8.55
N PHE A 131 -11.42 -10.07 7.81
CA PHE A 131 -12.60 -9.79 7.01
C PHE A 131 -13.42 -11.07 6.79
N ASP A 132 -14.71 -10.91 6.51
CA ASP A 132 -15.61 -12.03 6.22
C ASP A 132 -15.22 -12.68 4.88
N GLN A 133 -15.29 -14.01 4.77
CA GLN A 133 -15.03 -14.72 3.52
C GLN A 133 -15.91 -14.22 2.37
N LYS A 134 -17.11 -13.74 2.66
CA LYS A 134 -17.99 -13.10 1.67
C LYS A 134 -17.32 -11.93 0.96
N VAL A 135 -16.52 -11.12 1.68
CA VAL A 135 -15.78 -9.98 1.11
C VAL A 135 -14.80 -10.43 0.03
N LEU A 136 -14.14 -11.58 0.25
CA LEU A 136 -13.26 -12.21 -0.74
C LEU A 136 -14.07 -12.64 -1.98
N LEU A 137 -15.14 -13.40 -1.77
CA LEU A 137 -15.96 -13.95 -2.86
C LEU A 137 -16.62 -12.86 -3.72
N GLU A 138 -17.10 -11.78 -3.09
CA GLU A 138 -17.71 -10.66 -3.82
C GLU A 138 -16.68 -9.82 -4.58
N THR A 139 -15.44 -9.72 -4.07
CA THR A 139 -14.34 -9.07 -4.77
C THR A 139 -13.87 -9.90 -5.96
N ASP A 140 -13.79 -11.22 -5.79
CA ASP A 140 -13.52 -12.18 -6.85
C ASP A 140 -14.56 -12.11 -7.97
N ASP A 141 -15.86 -12.12 -7.64
CA ASP A 141 -16.94 -12.01 -8.62
C ASP A 141 -16.87 -10.69 -9.41
N TRP A 142 -16.56 -9.57 -8.73
CA TRP A 142 -16.37 -8.28 -9.39
C TRP A 142 -15.17 -8.29 -10.34
N LEU A 143 -14.04 -8.82 -9.89
CA LEU A 143 -12.82 -8.88 -10.69
C LEU A 143 -13.01 -9.84 -11.87
N TYR A 144 -13.60 -11.01 -11.65
CA TYR A 144 -13.89 -11.99 -12.69
C TYR A 144 -14.76 -11.39 -13.80
N ARG A 145 -15.87 -10.72 -13.44
CA ARG A 145 -16.73 -10.02 -14.41
C ARG A 145 -16.00 -8.90 -15.14
N THR A 146 -15.06 -8.24 -14.48
CA THR A 146 -14.21 -7.22 -15.10
C THR A 146 -13.29 -7.85 -16.14
N LEU A 147 -12.62 -8.94 -15.79
CA LEU A 147 -11.69 -9.65 -16.67
C LEU A 147 -12.38 -10.34 -17.85
N LEU A 148 -13.67 -10.69 -17.75
CA LEU A 148 -14.44 -11.23 -18.88
C LEU A 148 -14.75 -10.21 -19.98
N ARG A 149 -14.52 -8.92 -19.76
CA ARG A 149 -14.85 -7.89 -20.76
C ARG A 149 -13.89 -7.95 -21.96
N PRO A 150 -14.33 -7.56 -23.17
CA PRO A 150 -13.55 -7.71 -24.40
C PRO A 150 -12.15 -7.09 -24.35
N GLU A 151 -11.97 -5.96 -23.67
CA GLU A 151 -10.68 -5.27 -23.55
C GLU A 151 -9.61 -6.09 -22.80
N PHE A 152 -10.03 -7.08 -21.99
CA PHE A 152 -9.15 -7.99 -21.24
C PHE A 152 -8.91 -9.32 -21.97
N GLN A 153 -9.65 -9.61 -23.04
CA GLN A 153 -9.56 -10.87 -23.80
C GLN A 153 -8.41 -10.88 -24.81
N LYS A 154 -7.22 -10.44 -24.38
CA LYS A 154 -5.99 -10.38 -25.18
C LYS A 154 -4.77 -10.47 -24.28
N THR A 155 -3.63 -10.86 -24.85
CA THR A 155 -2.34 -10.76 -24.14
C THR A 155 -2.01 -9.29 -23.88
N MET A 156 -1.58 -8.99 -22.66
CA MET A 156 -1.15 -7.66 -22.25
C MET A 156 -0.04 -7.71 -21.21
N ALA A 157 0.73 -6.63 -21.12
CA ALA A 157 1.67 -6.45 -20.02
C ALA A 157 0.90 -6.30 -18.70
N THR A 158 1.53 -6.65 -17.58
CA THR A 158 0.88 -6.54 -16.27
C THR A 158 0.57 -5.08 -15.94
N SER A 159 1.35 -4.12 -16.41
CA SER A 159 1.03 -2.69 -16.28
C SER A 159 -0.24 -2.30 -17.02
N GLU A 160 -0.44 -2.78 -18.25
CA GLU A 160 -1.68 -2.55 -19.00
C GLU A 160 -2.88 -3.20 -18.30
N LEU A 161 -2.73 -4.41 -17.78
CA LEU A 161 -3.77 -5.08 -17.00
C LEU A 161 -4.21 -4.23 -15.81
N HIS A 162 -3.27 -3.82 -14.96
CA HIS A 162 -3.61 -3.06 -13.74
C HIS A 162 -4.08 -1.65 -14.05
N TYR A 163 -3.59 -1.02 -15.12
CA TYR A 163 -4.11 0.25 -15.60
C TYR A 163 -5.61 0.14 -15.96
N ARG A 164 -5.98 -0.88 -16.74
CA ARG A 164 -7.39 -1.13 -17.13
C ARG A 164 -8.26 -1.55 -15.95
N VAL A 165 -7.75 -2.34 -15.01
CA VAL A 165 -8.48 -2.65 -13.77
C VAL A 165 -8.64 -1.39 -12.92
N GLY A 166 -7.64 -0.51 -12.87
CA GLY A 166 -7.69 0.77 -12.19
C GLY A 166 -8.79 1.70 -12.72
N GLU A 167 -9.00 1.73 -14.04
CA GLU A 167 -10.15 2.42 -14.65
C GLU A 167 -11.48 1.94 -14.06
N ARG A 168 -11.68 0.61 -14.04
CA ARG A 168 -12.90 -0.01 -13.51
C ARG A 168 -13.04 0.18 -12.01
N ALA A 169 -11.93 0.14 -11.28
CA ALA A 169 -11.89 0.42 -9.86
C ALA A 169 -12.32 1.87 -9.57
N LEU A 170 -11.84 2.83 -10.36
CA LEU A 170 -12.23 4.24 -10.24
C LEU A 170 -13.72 4.44 -10.53
N GLU A 171 -14.26 3.83 -11.58
CA GLU A 171 -15.70 3.81 -11.87
C GLU A 171 -16.50 3.24 -10.67
N ALA A 172 -16.05 2.12 -10.12
CA ALA A 172 -16.72 1.43 -9.01
C ALA A 172 -16.69 2.23 -7.70
N ALA A 173 -15.56 2.90 -7.39
CA ALA A 173 -15.41 3.77 -6.23
C ALA A 173 -16.32 5.00 -6.34
N ARG A 174 -16.30 5.68 -7.50
CA ARG A 174 -17.18 6.84 -7.77
C ARG A 174 -18.66 6.47 -7.67
N ALA A 175 -19.07 5.35 -8.24
CA ALA A 175 -20.45 4.87 -8.15
C ALA A 175 -20.92 4.60 -6.71
N ARG A 176 -19.99 4.40 -5.77
CA ARG A 176 -20.25 4.15 -4.35
C ARG A 176 -19.96 5.35 -3.44
N ASN A 177 -19.54 6.49 -4.00
CA ASN A 177 -19.06 7.66 -3.24
C ASN A 177 -17.91 7.32 -2.28
N ILE A 178 -16.97 6.49 -2.73
CA ILE A 178 -15.78 6.10 -1.98
C ILE A 178 -14.58 6.87 -2.55
N GLU A 179 -13.73 7.40 -1.68
CA GLU A 179 -12.44 7.96 -2.08
C GLU A 179 -11.58 6.87 -2.75
N PRO A 180 -11.08 7.12 -3.98
CA PRO A 180 -10.28 6.15 -4.72
C PRO A 180 -9.11 5.56 -3.89
N PRO A 181 -9.03 4.23 -3.72
CA PRO A 181 -7.87 3.58 -3.15
C PRO A 181 -6.67 3.57 -4.12
N VAL A 182 -5.60 2.85 -3.80
CA VAL A 182 -4.30 2.96 -4.51
C VAL A 182 -4.43 2.67 -6.01
N LEU A 183 -5.07 1.57 -6.39
CA LEU A 183 -5.15 1.14 -7.79
C LEU A 183 -5.99 2.11 -8.65
N ALA A 184 -7.11 2.58 -8.10
CA ALA A 184 -7.96 3.59 -8.74
C ALA A 184 -7.25 4.95 -8.84
N THR A 185 -6.52 5.35 -7.80
CA THR A 185 -5.73 6.59 -7.78
C THR A 185 -4.61 6.55 -8.80
N CYS A 186 -3.91 5.43 -8.94
CA CYS A 186 -2.87 5.29 -9.95
C CYS A 186 -3.41 5.45 -11.38
N TYR A 187 -4.61 4.92 -11.68
CA TYR A 187 -5.26 5.21 -12.96
C TYR A 187 -5.64 6.69 -13.09
N GLU A 188 -6.22 7.30 -12.04
CA GLU A 188 -6.61 8.72 -12.02
C GLU A 188 -5.42 9.68 -12.27
N CYS A 189 -4.24 9.32 -11.75
CA CYS A 189 -3.00 10.10 -11.84
C CYS A 189 -2.03 9.64 -12.94
N ASP A 190 -2.43 8.67 -13.78
CA ASP A 190 -1.58 8.07 -14.83
C ASP A 190 -0.24 7.50 -14.33
N VAL A 191 -0.23 6.95 -13.11
CA VAL A 191 0.93 6.29 -12.49
C VAL A 191 0.94 4.80 -12.83
N PRO A 192 1.91 4.28 -13.60
CA PRO A 192 1.97 2.87 -13.95
C PRO A 192 2.27 1.99 -12.73
N ILE A 193 1.51 0.89 -12.61
CA ILE A 193 1.73 -0.15 -11.60
C ILE A 193 2.14 -1.45 -12.26
N TYR A 194 3.26 -2.03 -11.83
CA TYR A 194 3.75 -3.32 -12.27
C TYR A 194 3.54 -4.37 -11.18
N ALA A 195 2.89 -5.49 -11.51
CA ALA A 195 2.89 -6.68 -10.66
C ALA A 195 3.34 -7.89 -11.49
N PRO A 196 4.58 -8.38 -11.34
CA PRO A 196 5.15 -9.42 -12.21
C PRO A 196 4.52 -10.81 -12.01
N SER A 197 3.84 -11.05 -10.88
CA SER A 197 3.08 -12.28 -10.63
C SER A 197 1.64 -11.96 -10.23
N PRO A 198 0.76 -11.59 -11.18
CA PRO A 198 -0.68 -11.53 -10.89
C PRO A 198 -1.22 -12.93 -10.57
N GLY A 199 -0.54 -13.98 -11.07
CA GLY A 199 -0.74 -15.39 -10.75
C GLY A 199 -0.73 -15.71 -9.26
N ASP A 200 0.13 -15.02 -8.50
CA ASP A 200 0.27 -15.17 -7.04
C ASP A 200 -0.72 -14.25 -6.29
N SER A 201 -1.96 -14.23 -6.78
CA SER A 201 -3.10 -13.57 -6.17
C SER A 201 -4.39 -14.17 -6.73
N THR A 202 -5.52 -13.83 -6.15
CA THR A 202 -6.82 -14.28 -6.67
C THR A 202 -7.09 -13.80 -8.10
N VAL A 203 -6.41 -12.74 -8.55
CA VAL A 203 -6.40 -12.30 -9.97
C VAL A 203 -5.99 -13.46 -10.90
N GLY A 204 -5.02 -14.26 -10.48
CA GLY A 204 -4.52 -15.42 -11.21
C GLY A 204 -5.26 -16.74 -10.94
N THR A 205 -6.03 -16.81 -9.86
CA THR A 205 -6.79 -18.02 -9.50
C THR A 205 -8.15 -18.08 -10.20
N ASN A 206 -8.62 -16.95 -10.72
CA ASN A 206 -9.91 -16.81 -11.40
C ASN A 206 -9.81 -16.74 -12.94
N VAL A 207 -8.61 -16.93 -13.52
CA VAL A 207 -8.37 -16.96 -14.97
C VAL A 207 -8.31 -18.39 -15.52
#